data_AF-A0A2E3DW45-F1
#
_entry.id   AF-A0A2E3DW45-F1
#
_cell.length_a   1.000
_cell.length_b   1.000
_cell.length_c   1.000
_cell.angle_alpha   90.00
_cell.angle_beta   90.00
_cell.angle_gamma   90.00
#
_symmetry.space_group_name_H-M   'P 1'
#
loop_
_entity.id
_entity.type
_entity.pdbx_description
1 polymer ?
#
loop_
_entity_poly.entity_id
_entity_poly.type
_entity_poly.pdbx_seq_one_letter_code
_entity_poly.pdbx_strand_id
1 'polypeptide(L)'
;MKYTILYIFLVISLCCSSTQQINERKLLERKIEAFQFLSEYHHQLHIMIGEEDGDIKKAYNEFYNAVLNLSNIELLPIQEAFSRINSNDVTPNSENVKRLDYLVDYYQSGLSMQIEGIFRGHGHLEILDMGNAINLYDKIQR
;
A
#
# COMPACT_ATOMS: atom_id res chain seq x y z
N MET A 1 -28.20 -31.38 26.82
CA MET A 1 -27.46 -30.22 27.38
C MET A 1 -25.97 -30.49 27.56
N LYS A 2 -25.52 -31.60 28.18
CA LYS A 2 -24.08 -31.92 28.32
C LYS A 2 -23.33 -32.04 26.98
N TYR A 3 -23.89 -32.77 26.01
CA TYR A 3 -23.27 -32.95 24.69
C TYR A 3 -23.31 -31.68 23.81
N THR A 4 -24.25 -30.78 24.08
CA THR A 4 -24.42 -29.52 23.34
C THR A 4 -23.29 -28.54 23.68
N ILE A 5 -22.88 -28.48 24.96
CA ILE A 5 -21.74 -27.66 25.42
C ILE A 5 -20.42 -28.21 24.85
N LEU A 6 -20.27 -29.53 24.79
CA LEU A 6 -19.09 -30.18 24.20
C LEU A 6 -18.95 -29.85 22.70
N TYR A 7 -20.07 -29.83 21.97
CA TYR A 7 -20.09 -29.47 20.55
C TYR A 7 -19.71 -28.01 20.30
N ILE A 8 -20.16 -27.09 21.15
CA ILE A 8 -19.80 -25.67 21.08
C ILE A 8 -18.28 -25.50 21.31
N PHE A 9 -17.71 -26.22 22.28
CA PHE A 9 -16.27 -26.18 22.57
C PHE A 9 -15.42 -26.75 21.41
N LEU A 10 -15.92 -27.78 20.71
CA LEU A 10 -15.28 -28.38 19.54
C LEU A 10 -15.30 -27.46 18.31
N VAL A 11 -16.36 -26.68 18.13
CA VAL A 11 -16.47 -25.71 17.01
C VAL A 11 -15.58 -24.49 17.24
N ILE A 12 -15.40 -24.06 18.49
CA ILE A 12 -14.52 -22.93 18.83
C ILE A 12 -13.03 -23.30 18.63
N SER A 13 -12.62 -24.55 18.89
CA SER A 13 -11.23 -24.97 18.69
C SER A 13 -10.85 -25.14 17.21
N LEU A 14 -11.81 -25.34 16.32
CA LEU A 14 -11.61 -25.42 14.86
C LEU A 14 -11.59 -24.04 14.18
N CYS A 15 -11.95 -22.95 14.87
CA CYS A 15 -11.91 -21.59 14.33
C CYS A 15 -10.53 -20.93 14.38
N CYS A 16 -9.47 -21.68 14.74
CA CYS A 16 -8.11 -21.18 14.60
C CYS A 16 -7.73 -21.21 13.12
N SER A 17 -8.18 -20.21 12.37
CA SER A 17 -7.78 -20.01 10.98
C SER A 17 -6.25 -19.95 10.94
N SER A 18 -5.64 -20.70 10.02
CA SER A 18 -4.24 -20.53 9.65
C SER A 18 -4.06 -19.15 9.03
N THR A 19 -4.03 -18.12 9.87
CA THR A 19 -3.53 -16.81 9.46
C THR A 19 -2.08 -17.05 9.07
N GLN A 20 -1.79 -16.87 7.79
CA GLN A 20 -0.43 -16.92 7.27
C GLN A 20 0.40 -15.98 8.14
N GLN A 21 1.29 -16.53 8.96
CA GLN A 21 2.03 -15.76 9.95
C GLN A 21 2.94 -14.79 9.20
N ILE A 22 2.50 -13.54 9.04
CA ILE A 22 3.31 -12.47 8.47
C ILE A 22 4.33 -12.11 9.53
N ASN A 23 5.61 -12.41 9.27
CA ASN A 23 6.69 -11.89 10.10
C ASN A 23 7.00 -10.44 9.72
N GLU A 24 7.72 -9.73 10.59
CA GLU A 24 8.02 -8.31 10.41
C GLU A 24 8.77 -8.04 9.09
N ARG A 25 9.69 -8.93 8.69
CA ARG A 25 10.39 -8.82 7.40
C ARG A 25 9.41 -8.79 6.22
N LYS A 26 8.41 -9.68 6.21
CA LYS A 26 7.42 -9.76 5.12
C LYS A 26 6.45 -8.58 5.15
N LEU A 27 6.11 -8.09 6.34
CA LEU A 27 5.34 -6.85 6.50
C LEU A 27 6.12 -5.65 5.93
N LEU A 28 7.40 -5.54 6.29
CA LEU A 28 8.29 -4.48 5.83
C LEU A 28 8.44 -4.49 4.29
N GLU A 29 8.65 -5.67 3.70
CA GLU A 29 8.74 -5.84 2.24
C GLU A 29 7.49 -5.30 1.55
N ARG A 30 6.29 -5.66 2.03
CA ARG A 30 5.04 -5.13 1.48
C ARG A 30 4.93 -3.61 1.61
N LYS A 31 5.34 -3.04 2.74
CA LYS A 31 5.30 -1.57 2.90
C LYS A 31 6.26 -0.87 1.94
N ILE A 32 7.47 -1.40 1.76
CA ILE A 32 8.46 -0.84 0.84
C ILE A 32 7.98 -0.94 -0.61
N GLU A 33 7.47 -2.10 -1.03
CA GLU A 33 6.90 -2.29 -2.37
C GLU A 33 5.75 -1.30 -2.63
N ALA A 34 4.87 -1.09 -1.65
CA ALA A 34 3.78 -0.13 -1.75
C ALA A 34 4.30 1.32 -1.85
N PHE A 35 5.28 1.69 -1.02
CA PHE A 35 5.91 3.01 -1.08
C PHE A 35 6.58 3.26 -2.44
N GLN A 36 7.30 2.26 -2.97
CA GLN A 36 7.97 2.35 -4.27
C GLN A 36 6.96 2.52 -5.40
N PHE A 37 5.87 1.73 -5.40
CA PHE A 37 4.78 1.90 -6.36
C PHE A 37 4.23 3.33 -6.35
N LEU A 38 3.90 3.86 -5.16
CA LEU A 38 3.37 5.23 -5.07
C LEU A 38 4.37 6.25 -5.58
N SER A 39 5.67 6.08 -5.26
CA SER A 39 6.73 6.97 -5.73
C SER A 39 6.90 6.94 -7.24
N GLU A 40 6.79 5.76 -7.85
CA GLU A 40 6.93 5.56 -9.30
C GLU A 40 5.78 6.19 -10.08
N TYR A 41 4.54 6.05 -9.57
CA TYR A 41 3.33 6.48 -10.27
C TYR A 41 2.79 7.85 -9.82
N HIS A 42 3.48 8.54 -8.91
CA HIS A 42 3.05 9.85 -8.41
C HIS A 42 2.98 10.89 -9.54
N HIS A 43 3.96 10.85 -10.44
CA HIS A 43 4.02 11.74 -11.60
C HIS A 43 2.76 11.65 -12.50
N GLN A 44 2.23 10.45 -12.72
CA GLN A 44 0.98 10.28 -13.47
C GLN A 44 -0.20 10.98 -12.79
N LEU A 45 -0.25 11.01 -11.45
CA LEU A 45 -1.31 11.71 -10.72
C LEU A 45 -1.21 13.22 -10.94
N HIS A 46 -0.02 13.80 -10.81
CA HIS A 46 0.21 15.21 -11.06
C HIS A 46 -0.16 15.64 -12.49
N ILE A 47 0.12 14.79 -13.50
CA ILE A 47 -0.38 15.02 -14.87
C ILE A 47 -1.91 15.00 -14.90
N MET A 48 -2.56 14.02 -14.26
CA MET A 48 -4.02 13.89 -14.28
C MET A 48 -4.74 15.06 -13.61
N ILE A 49 -4.15 15.68 -12.57
CA ILE A 49 -4.69 16.88 -11.90
C ILE A 49 -4.24 18.20 -12.54
N GLY A 50 -3.39 18.14 -13.57
CA GLY A 50 -2.91 19.30 -14.31
C GLY A 50 -1.85 20.15 -13.58
N GLU A 51 -1.15 19.57 -12.61
CA GLU A 51 0.00 20.21 -11.96
C GLU A 51 1.29 20.05 -12.76
N GLU A 52 1.37 18.99 -13.58
CA GLU A 52 2.48 18.74 -14.50
C GLU A 52 1.98 18.59 -15.95
N ASP A 53 2.83 19.01 -16.89
CA ASP A 53 2.52 18.92 -18.32
C ASP A 53 2.51 17.44 -18.78
N GLY A 54 1.47 17.04 -19.51
CA GLY A 54 1.38 15.69 -20.06
C GLY A 54 0.04 15.36 -20.71
N ASP A 55 -0.05 14.16 -21.29
CA ASP A 55 -1.31 13.61 -21.80
C ASP A 55 -2.06 12.94 -20.65
N ILE A 56 -3.14 13.59 -20.20
CA ILE A 56 -4.00 13.13 -19.10
C ILE A 56 -4.54 11.73 -19.33
N LYS A 57 -4.96 11.41 -20.56
CA LYS A 57 -5.55 10.11 -20.87
C LYS A 57 -4.47 9.03 -20.87
N LYS A 58 -3.27 9.35 -21.35
CA LYS A 58 -2.11 8.46 -21.26
C LYS A 58 -1.73 8.21 -19.80
N ALA A 59 -1.61 9.26 -18.98
CA ALA A 59 -1.29 9.13 -17.56
C ALA A 59 -2.32 8.28 -16.80
N TYR A 60 -3.61 8.49 -17.07
CA TYR A 60 -4.68 7.64 -16.54
C TYR A 60 -4.52 6.17 -16.93
N ASN A 61 -4.25 5.88 -18.21
CA ASN A 61 -4.09 4.51 -18.68
C ASN A 61 -2.85 3.83 -18.10
N GLU A 62 -1.74 4.57 -17.94
CA GLU A 62 -0.53 4.07 -17.29
C GLU A 62 -0.80 3.70 -15.83
N PHE A 63 -1.43 4.61 -15.07
CA PHE A 63 -1.82 4.35 -13.68
C PHE A 63 -2.84 3.21 -13.58
N TYR A 64 -3.84 3.16 -14.47
CA TYR A 64 -4.84 2.09 -14.56
C TYR A 64 -4.18 0.71 -14.71
N ASN A 65 -3.25 0.59 -15.67
CA ASN A 65 -2.55 -0.67 -15.93
C ASN A 65 -1.67 -1.09 -14.74
N ALA A 66 -1.09 -0.13 -14.04
CA ALA A 66 -0.30 -0.39 -12.84
C ALA A 66 -1.18 -0.92 -11.70
N VAL A 67 -2.34 -0.28 -11.47
CA VAL A 67 -3.30 -0.66 -10.41
C VAL A 67 -3.92 -2.03 -10.63
N LEU A 68 -4.20 -2.42 -11.87
CA LEU A 68 -4.80 -3.72 -12.21
C LEU A 68 -3.97 -4.93 -11.76
N ASN A 69 -2.65 -4.78 -11.72
CA ASN A 69 -1.72 -5.87 -11.43
C ASN A 69 -1.30 -5.92 -9.95
N LEU A 70 -1.93 -5.12 -9.09
CA LEU A 70 -1.57 -5.02 -7.68
C LEU A 70 -2.06 -6.24 -6.89
N SER A 71 -1.11 -6.97 -6.31
CA SER A 71 -1.36 -8.03 -5.31
C SER A 71 -1.00 -7.62 -3.88
N ASN A 72 -0.43 -6.43 -3.70
CA ASN A 72 0.02 -5.94 -2.40
C ASN A 72 -1.13 -5.29 -1.63
N ILE A 73 -1.47 -5.85 -0.47
CA ILE A 73 -2.62 -5.42 0.34
C ILE A 73 -2.47 -4.01 0.94
N GLU A 74 -1.24 -3.51 1.08
CA GLU A 74 -1.00 -2.11 1.49
C GLU A 74 -1.55 -1.14 0.44
N LEU A 75 -1.68 -1.54 -0.84
CA LEU A 75 -2.22 -0.68 -1.89
C LEU A 75 -3.75 -0.78 -2.06
N LEU A 76 -4.44 -1.56 -1.22
CA LEU A 76 -5.90 -1.66 -1.28
C LEU A 76 -6.61 -0.29 -1.22
N PRO A 77 -6.23 0.66 -0.35
CA PRO A 77 -6.86 1.99 -0.36
C PRO A 77 -6.71 2.73 -1.70
N ILE A 78 -5.57 2.53 -2.37
CA ILE A 78 -5.28 3.13 -3.68
C ILE A 78 -6.17 2.51 -4.76
N GLN A 79 -6.30 1.19 -4.76
CA GLN A 79 -7.21 0.47 -5.67
C GLN A 79 -8.65 0.93 -5.49
N GLU A 80 -9.12 1.03 -4.25
CA GLU A 80 -10.48 1.47 -3.93
C GLU A 80 -10.71 2.94 -4.30
N ALA A 81 -9.71 3.80 -4.14
CA ALA A 81 -9.82 5.20 -4.55
C ALA A 81 -9.84 5.36 -6.06
N PHE A 82 -8.96 4.64 -6.76
CA PHE A 82 -8.88 4.66 -8.19
C PHE A 82 -10.15 4.11 -8.86
N SER A 83 -10.78 3.07 -8.30
CA SER A 83 -12.02 2.49 -8.83
C SER A 83 -13.21 3.45 -8.87
N ARG A 84 -13.17 4.56 -8.11
CA ARG A 84 -14.19 5.61 -8.11
C ARG A 84 -14.04 6.60 -9.26
N ILE A 85 -12.92 6.58 -10.00
CA ILE A 85 -12.69 7.50 -11.11
C ILE A 85 -13.51 7.03 -12.32
N ASN A 86 -14.29 7.96 -12.89
CA ASN A 86 -15.00 7.72 -14.14
C ASN A 86 -14.02 7.87 -15.32
N SER A 87 -13.73 6.78 -16.02
CA SER A 87 -12.80 6.75 -17.15
C SER A 87 -13.22 7.64 -18.34
N ASN A 88 -14.51 8.00 -18.43
CA ASN A 88 -15.02 8.90 -19.47
C ASN A 88 -14.89 10.39 -19.10
N ASP A 89 -14.52 10.70 -17.86
CA ASP A 89 -14.48 12.07 -17.31
C ASP A 89 -13.21 12.30 -16.47
N VAL A 90 -12.07 11.95 -17.05
CA VAL A 90 -10.76 12.22 -16.47
C VAL A 90 -10.30 13.59 -16.97
N THR A 91 -10.40 14.57 -16.10
CA THR A 91 -9.97 15.95 -16.34
C THR A 91 -9.23 16.48 -15.10
N PRO A 92 -8.45 17.57 -15.22
CA PRO A 92 -7.72 18.16 -14.09
C PRO A 92 -8.60 18.55 -12.91
N ASN A 93 -9.90 18.80 -13.16
CA ASN A 93 -10.87 19.17 -12.14
C ASN A 93 -11.70 17.99 -11.62
N SER A 94 -11.42 16.77 -12.07
CA SER A 94 -12.11 15.58 -11.61
C SER A 94 -11.89 15.37 -10.11
N GLU A 95 -12.98 15.45 -9.34
CA GLU A 95 -12.93 15.39 -7.87
C GLU A 95 -12.33 14.07 -7.37
N ASN A 96 -12.63 12.96 -8.05
CA ASN A 96 -12.12 11.65 -7.65
C ASN A 96 -10.63 11.48 -7.97
N VAL A 97 -10.12 12.14 -9.02
CA VAL A 97 -8.66 12.17 -9.30
C VAL A 97 -7.95 12.97 -8.20
N LYS A 98 -8.46 14.15 -7.84
CA LYS A 98 -7.90 14.96 -6.72
C LYS A 98 -7.94 14.23 -5.38
N ARG A 99 -9.02 13.51 -5.10
CA ARG A 99 -9.12 12.69 -3.87
C ARG A 99 -8.13 11.53 -3.85
N LEU A 100 -7.85 10.93 -5.01
CA LEU A 100 -6.82 9.90 -5.13
C LEU A 100 -5.43 10.49 -4.90
N ASP A 101 -5.14 11.64 -5.49
CA ASP A 101 -3.91 12.38 -5.30
C ASP A 101 -3.66 12.70 -3.82
N TYR A 102 -4.64 13.31 -3.13
CA TYR A 102 -4.57 13.53 -1.69
C TYR A 102 -4.33 12.23 -0.91
N LEU A 103 -5.01 11.14 -1.28
CA LEU A 103 -4.77 9.85 -0.63
C LEU A 103 -3.32 9.41 -0.82
N VAL A 104 -2.77 9.51 -2.02
CA VAL A 104 -1.42 9.06 -2.34
C VAL A 104 -0.38 9.86 -1.55
N ASP A 105 -0.51 11.18 -1.48
CA ASP A 105 0.38 12.05 -0.67
C ASP A 105 0.47 11.60 0.80
N TYR A 106 -0.69 11.49 1.45
CA TYR A 106 -0.75 11.15 2.86
C TYR A 106 -0.37 9.69 3.10
N TYR A 107 -0.76 8.79 2.21
CA TYR A 107 -0.51 7.37 2.37
C TYR A 107 0.97 7.01 2.13
N GLN A 108 1.60 7.60 1.13
CA GLN A 108 3.04 7.47 0.88
C GLN A 108 3.86 8.01 2.06
N SER A 109 3.49 9.19 2.58
CA SER A 109 4.13 9.76 3.78
C SER A 109 3.96 8.84 5.00
N GLY A 110 2.76 8.30 5.20
CA GLY A 110 2.46 7.36 6.28
C GLY A 110 3.25 6.04 6.16
N LEU A 111 3.41 5.52 4.95
CA LEU A 111 4.25 4.34 4.70
C LEU A 111 5.72 4.63 5.03
N SER A 112 6.25 5.78 4.63
CA SER A 112 7.64 6.19 4.97
C SER A 112 7.85 6.16 6.48
N MET A 113 6.94 6.79 7.24
CA MET A 113 7.03 6.85 8.69
C MET A 113 6.95 5.46 9.35
N GLN A 114 6.08 4.58 8.85
CA GLN A 114 5.97 3.21 9.37
C GLN A 114 7.24 2.40 9.09
N ILE A 115 7.78 2.51 7.88
CA ILE A 115 9.02 1.84 7.49
C ILE A 115 10.16 2.34 8.38
N GLU A 116 10.38 3.66 8.44
CA GLU A 116 11.41 4.26 9.30
C GLU A 116 11.23 3.85 10.76
N GLY A 117 10.00 3.82 11.28
CA GLY A 117 9.69 3.39 12.64
C GLY A 117 10.21 1.98 12.96
N ILE A 118 10.10 1.04 12.01
CA ILE A 118 10.67 -0.32 12.16
C ILE A 118 12.19 -0.25 12.32
N PHE A 119 12.89 0.52 11.48
CA PHE A 119 14.35 0.68 11.58
C PHE A 119 14.78 1.36 12.88
N ARG A 120 14.04 2.39 13.33
CA ARG A 120 14.28 3.05 14.62
C ARG A 120 14.08 2.08 15.78
N GLY A 121 13.10 1.18 15.69
CA GLY A 121 12.89 0.10 16.66
C GLY A 121 14.08 -0.86 16.78
N HIS A 122 14.84 -1.04 15.71
CA HIS A 122 16.08 -1.82 15.67
C HIS A 122 17.35 -0.99 15.91
N GLY A 123 17.22 0.26 16.36
CA GLY A 123 18.35 1.13 16.69
C GLY A 123 19.06 1.75 15.48
N HIS A 124 18.54 1.60 14.26
CA HIS A 124 19.07 2.31 13.09
C HIS A 124 18.50 3.73 13.06
N LEU A 125 19.35 4.74 13.25
CA LEU A 125 18.97 6.16 13.39
C LEU A 125 19.27 7.03 12.17
N GLU A 126 19.91 6.48 11.13
CA GLU A 126 20.29 7.21 9.93
C GLU A 126 19.11 7.37 8.95
N ILE A 127 19.31 8.17 7.90
CA ILE A 127 18.34 8.34 6.82
C ILE A 127 18.27 7.03 6.04
N LEU A 128 17.04 6.55 5.80
CA LEU A 128 16.80 5.29 5.13
C LEU A 128 16.76 5.47 3.62
N ASP A 129 17.55 4.68 2.90
CA ASP A 129 17.37 4.48 1.47
C ASP A 129 16.33 3.36 1.25
N MET A 130 15.14 3.74 0.78
CA MET A 130 14.04 2.80 0.52
C MET A 130 14.38 1.75 -0.54
N GLY A 131 15.31 2.04 -1.47
CA GLY A 131 15.78 1.07 -2.46
C GLY A 131 16.61 -0.07 -1.84
N ASN A 132 17.25 0.18 -0.70
CA ASN A 132 18.14 -0.76 -0.01
C ASN A 132 17.61 -1.23 1.36
N ALA A 133 16.42 -0.78 1.76
CA ALA A 133 15.88 -0.99 3.10
C ALA A 133 15.81 -2.48 3.49
N ILE A 134 15.35 -3.38 2.62
CA ILE A 134 15.31 -4.83 2.95
C ILE A 134 16.70 -5.40 3.23
N ASN A 135 17.69 -5.05 2.43
CA ASN A 135 19.07 -5.52 2.64
C ASN A 135 19.65 -5.00 3.95
N LEU A 136 19.30 -3.77 4.33
CA LEU A 136 19.70 -3.19 5.61
C LEU A 136 19.01 -3.90 6.78
N TYR A 137 17.71 -4.14 6.67
CA TYR A 137 16.93 -4.85 7.69
C TYR A 137 17.53 -6.25 7.97
N ASP A 138 17.85 -7.00 6.91
CA ASP A 138 18.46 -8.32 7.03
C ASP A 138 19.86 -8.32 7.68
N LYS A 139 20.56 -7.17 7.68
CA LYS A 139 21.85 -7.00 8.35
C LYS A 139 21.71 -6.67 9.83
N ILE A 140 20.75 -5.80 10.19
CA ILE A 140 20.56 -5.35 11.58
C ILE A 140 19.79 -6.36 12.45
N GLN A 141 19.10 -7.32 11.83
CA GLN A 141 18.45 -8.45 12.51
C GLN A 141 19.44 -9.55 12.96
N ARG A 142 20.70 -9.51 12.52
CA ARG A 142 21.72 -10.51 12.87
C ARG A 142 22.50 -10.10 14.10
#